data_AF-A0A1K9YZ25-F1
#
_entry.id   AF-A0A1K9YZ25-F1
#
_cell.length_a   1.000
_cell.length_b   1.000
_cell.length_c   1.000
_cell.angle_alpha   90.00
_cell.angle_beta   90.00
_cell.angle_gamma   90.00
#
_symmetry.space_group_name_H-M   'P 1'
#
loop_
_entity.id
_entity.type
_entity.pdbx_description
1 polymer ?
#
loop_
_entity_poly.entity_id
_entity_poly.type
_entity_poly.pdbx_seq_one_letter_code
_entity_poly.pdbx_strand_id
1 'polypeptide(L)'
;MSKADSLTPKEINRVLNTCQLMPNAESKRCVLVLSHAAIRISEIAQIQVKTILYQQSGKIRDEIYLPSAICKNLRPRSAWLTNSKTKKIIQTWIDIRLSKKWGGDAKQ
;
A
#
# COMPACT_ATOMS: atom_id res chain seq x y z
N MET A 1 -12.62 3.00 -27.65
CA MET A 1 -11.61 2.43 -26.74
C MET A 1 -12.29 1.34 -25.93
N SER A 2 -11.86 0.08 -26.06
CA SER A 2 -12.31 -0.99 -25.17
C SER A 2 -11.91 -0.63 -23.75
N LYS A 3 -12.87 -0.65 -22.82
CA LYS A 3 -12.58 -0.53 -21.38
C LYS A 3 -11.91 -1.84 -20.95
N ALA A 4 -10.90 -1.73 -20.09
CA ALA A 4 -10.36 -2.91 -19.43
C ALA A 4 -11.44 -3.50 -18.50
N ASP A 5 -11.57 -4.83 -18.51
CA ASP A 5 -12.48 -5.52 -17.61
C ASP A 5 -12.04 -5.31 -16.15
N SER A 6 -13.00 -4.99 -15.31
CA SER A 6 -12.77 -4.81 -13.88
C SER A 6 -12.79 -6.17 -13.19
N LEU A 7 -11.78 -6.40 -12.35
CA LEU A 7 -11.69 -7.63 -11.58
C LEU A 7 -12.85 -7.73 -10.58
N THR A 8 -13.43 -8.92 -10.48
CA THR A 8 -14.41 -9.26 -9.45
C THR A 8 -13.71 -9.43 -8.09
N PRO A 9 -14.45 -9.29 -6.96
CA PRO A 9 -13.89 -9.54 -5.63
C PRO A 9 -13.28 -10.94 -5.46
N LYS A 10 -13.83 -11.95 -6.14
CA LYS A 10 -13.30 -13.33 -6.12
C LYS A 10 -11.94 -13.40 -6.79
N GLU A 11 -11.78 -12.75 -7.95
CA GLU A 11 -10.52 -12.71 -8.69
C GLU A 11 -9.45 -11.94 -7.92
N ILE A 12 -9.80 -10.81 -7.29
CA ILE A 12 -8.86 -10.06 -6.43
C ILE A 12 -8.35 -10.95 -5.29
N ASN A 13 -9.25 -11.66 -4.61
CA ASN A 13 -8.85 -12.57 -3.54
C ASN A 13 -7.98 -13.72 -4.05
N ARG A 14 -8.29 -14.28 -5.23
CA ARG A 14 -7.47 -15.28 -5.89
C ARG A 14 -6.06 -14.76 -6.14
N VAL A 15 -5.91 -13.57 -6.71
CA VAL A 15 -4.60 -12.95 -6.96
C VAL A 15 -3.81 -12.76 -5.66
N LEU A 16 -4.45 -12.24 -4.60
CA LEU A 16 -3.81 -12.06 -3.30
C LEU A 16 -3.32 -13.38 -2.67
N ASN A 17 -4.05 -14.48 -2.89
CA ASN A 17 -3.65 -15.82 -2.44
C ASN A 17 -2.52 -16.36 -3.31
N THR A 18 -2.58 -16.21 -4.64
CA THR A 18 -1.52 -16.62 -5.55
C THR A 18 -0.19 -15.91 -5.25
N CYS A 19 -0.23 -14.65 -4.83
CA CYS A 19 0.98 -13.92 -4.43
C CYS A 19 1.72 -14.56 -3.25
N GLN A 20 1.06 -15.35 -2.41
CA GLN A 20 1.72 -16.05 -1.29
C GLN A 20 2.72 -17.11 -1.75
N LEU A 21 2.50 -17.68 -2.95
CA LEU A 21 3.39 -18.68 -3.55
C LEU A 21 4.62 -18.04 -4.21
N MET A 22 4.66 -16.71 -4.34
CA MET A 22 5.74 -16.01 -5.02
C MET A 22 6.85 -15.59 -4.04
N PRO A 23 8.10 -15.43 -4.52
CA PRO A 23 9.13 -14.80 -3.72
C PRO A 23 8.74 -13.36 -3.39
N ASN A 24 9.07 -12.90 -2.17
CA ASN A 24 8.70 -11.59 -1.62
C ASN A 24 7.18 -11.32 -1.63
N ALA A 25 6.38 -12.34 -1.28
CA ALA A 25 4.92 -12.31 -1.24
C ALA A 25 4.35 -11.06 -0.54
N GLU A 26 4.85 -10.72 0.63
CA GLU A 26 4.28 -9.67 1.48
C GLU A 26 4.41 -8.26 0.87
N SER A 27 5.54 -7.99 0.21
CA SER A 27 5.74 -6.74 -0.54
C SER A 27 4.75 -6.64 -1.72
N LYS A 28 4.62 -7.73 -2.50
CA LYS A 28 3.73 -7.77 -3.67
C LYS A 28 2.26 -7.62 -3.26
N ARG A 29 1.86 -8.30 -2.18
CA ARG A 29 0.50 -8.20 -1.62
C ARG A 29 0.23 -6.77 -1.14
N CYS A 30 1.18 -6.13 -0.47
CA CYS A 30 1.06 -4.73 -0.05
C CYS A 30 0.85 -3.79 -1.25
N VAL A 31 1.66 -3.91 -2.30
CA VAL A 31 1.53 -3.09 -3.52
C VAL A 31 0.19 -3.31 -4.21
N LEU A 32 -0.27 -4.55 -4.34
CA LEU A 32 -1.56 -4.87 -4.96
C LEU A 32 -2.74 -4.26 -4.19
N VAL A 33 -2.70 -4.36 -2.87
CA VAL A 33 -3.73 -3.82 -2.00
C VAL A 33 -3.76 -2.28 -2.05
N LEU A 34 -2.60 -1.62 -2.11
CA LEU A 34 -2.51 -0.17 -2.29
C LEU A 34 -3.02 0.27 -3.67
N SER A 35 -2.72 -0.50 -4.72
CA SER A 35 -3.25 -0.26 -6.07
C SER A 35 -4.78 -0.39 -6.10
N HIS A 36 -5.32 -1.39 -5.39
CA HIS A 36 -6.76 -1.56 -5.22
C HIS A 36 -7.42 -0.41 -4.43
N ALA A 37 -6.66 0.33 -3.62
CA ALA A 37 -7.14 1.55 -2.95
C ALA A 37 -7.13 2.79 -3.87
N ALA A 38 -7.08 2.59 -5.20
CA ALA A 38 -7.04 3.64 -6.22
C ALA A 38 -5.82 4.58 -6.11
N ILE A 39 -4.68 4.05 -5.63
CA ILE A 39 -3.39 4.73 -5.66
C ILE A 39 -2.65 4.25 -6.91
N ARG A 40 -2.08 5.17 -7.70
CA ARG A 40 -1.38 4.77 -8.93
C ARG A 40 -0.02 4.15 -8.61
N ILE A 41 0.44 3.22 -9.45
CA ILE A 41 1.72 2.54 -9.23
C ILE A 41 2.91 3.50 -9.09
N SER A 42 2.93 4.60 -9.85
CA SER A 42 3.96 5.64 -9.77
C SER A 42 3.92 6.42 -8.45
N GLU A 43 2.72 6.62 -7.89
CA GLU A 43 2.52 7.25 -6.59
C GLU A 43 2.98 6.28 -5.50
N ILE A 44 2.58 5.00 -5.56
CA ILE A 44 2.99 3.95 -4.60
C ILE A 44 4.52 3.87 -4.47
N ALA A 45 5.24 3.94 -5.59
CA ALA A 45 6.70 3.89 -5.59
C ALA A 45 7.39 5.03 -4.82
N GLN A 46 6.71 6.17 -4.67
CA GLN A 46 7.24 7.37 -4.00
C GLN A 46 6.65 7.60 -2.60
N ILE A 47 5.68 6.79 -2.19
CA ILE A 47 5.06 6.92 -0.87
C ILE A 47 6.06 6.58 0.24
N GLN A 48 6.07 7.43 1.26
CA GLN A 48 6.87 7.24 2.46
C GLN A 48 6.02 6.65 3.60
N VAL A 49 6.67 5.96 4.54
CA VAL A 49 5.99 5.34 5.70
C VAL A 49 5.24 6.39 6.53
N LYS A 50 5.80 7.60 6.66
CA LYS A 50 5.18 8.73 7.39
C LYS A 50 3.83 9.19 6.81
N THR A 51 3.59 8.90 5.54
CA THR A 51 2.34 9.25 4.83
C THR A 51 1.24 8.24 5.13
N ILE A 52 1.60 6.99 5.45
CA ILE A 52 0.66 5.90 5.73
C ILE A 52 0.37 5.78 7.23
N LEU A 53 1.37 5.98 8.08
CA LEU A 53 1.23 5.83 9.54
C LEU A 53 1.03 7.18 10.25
N TYR A 54 0.32 7.13 11.38
CA TYR A 54 0.41 8.19 12.39
C TYR A 54 1.78 8.11 13.07
N GLN A 55 2.53 9.21 13.07
CA GLN A 55 3.90 9.23 13.58
C GLN A 55 3.99 8.87 15.06
N GLN A 56 3.02 9.31 15.87
CA GLN A 56 3.01 9.12 17.31
C GLN A 56 2.47 7.74 17.72
N SER A 57 1.43 7.26 17.02
CA SER A 57 0.73 6.03 17.42
C SER A 57 1.19 4.80 16.65
N GLY A 58 1.87 4.95 15.52
CA GLY A 58 2.21 3.84 14.61
C GLY A 58 1.00 3.19 13.92
N LYS A 59 -0.22 3.69 14.15
CA LYS A 59 -1.45 3.19 13.52
C LYS A 59 -1.52 3.61 12.06
N ILE A 60 -2.07 2.75 11.22
CA ILE A 60 -2.36 3.05 9.82
C ILE A 60 -3.47 4.11 9.76
N ARG A 61 -3.28 5.14 8.94
CA ARG A 61 -4.27 6.18 8.69
C ARG A 61 -5.42 5.65 7.85
N ASP A 62 -6.62 6.12 8.14
CA ASP A 62 -7.82 5.80 7.34
C ASP A 62 -7.85 6.60 6.05
N GLU A 63 -7.36 7.84 6.11
CA GLU A 63 -7.16 8.73 4.95
C GLU A 63 -5.67 8.96 4.74
N ILE A 64 -5.20 8.66 3.52
CA ILE A 64 -3.82 8.91 3.08
C ILE A 64 -3.85 10.15 2.18
N TYR A 65 -3.22 11.23 2.64
CA TYR A 65 -3.02 12.42 1.83
C TYR A 65 -1.77 12.26 0.93
N LEU A 66 -1.97 12.38 -0.39
CA LEU A 66 -0.90 12.33 -1.38
C LEU A 66 -0.57 13.75 -1.86
N PRO A 67 0.67 14.23 -1.67
CA PRO A 67 1.07 15.57 -2.10
C PRO A 67 1.10 15.67 -3.62
N SER A 68 0.92 16.88 -4.15
CA SER A 68 0.96 17.19 -5.58
C SER A 68 2.21 16.65 -6.27
N ALA A 69 3.37 16.72 -5.61
CA ALA A 69 4.66 16.32 -6.15
C ALA A 69 4.71 14.86 -6.65
N ILE A 70 3.98 13.94 -6.00
CA ILE A 70 3.97 12.52 -6.38
C ILE A 70 2.79 12.16 -7.30
N CYS A 71 1.78 13.03 -7.36
CA CYS A 71 0.54 12.78 -8.08
C CYS A 71 0.61 13.22 -9.54
N LYS A 72 -0.15 12.52 -10.39
CA LYS A 72 -0.29 12.89 -11.79
C LYS A 72 -0.84 14.32 -11.94
N ASN A 73 -0.30 15.07 -12.90
CA ASN A 73 -0.67 16.46 -13.20
C ASN A 73 -0.47 17.43 -12.04
N LEU A 74 0.38 17.09 -11.04
CA LEU A 74 0.66 17.92 -9.88
C LEU A 74 -0.59 18.28 -9.05
N ARG A 75 -1.62 17.43 -9.06
CA ARG A 75 -2.86 17.65 -8.31
C ARG A 75 -2.87 16.78 -7.05
N PRO A 76 -2.90 17.39 -5.85
CA PRO A 76 -2.97 16.61 -4.61
C PRO A 76 -4.31 15.88 -4.52
N ARG A 77 -4.32 14.73 -3.88
CA ARG A 77 -5.56 13.95 -3.63
C ARG A 77 -5.41 13.10 -2.36
N SER A 78 -6.55 12.69 -1.80
CA SER A 78 -6.57 11.67 -0.76
C SER A 78 -7.05 10.31 -1.27
N ALA A 79 -6.55 9.26 -0.64
CA ALA A 79 -6.98 7.88 -0.84
C ALA A 79 -7.44 7.29 0.50
N TRP A 80 -8.54 6.53 0.47
CA TRP A 80 -9.17 5.99 1.67
C TRP A 80 -8.87 4.51 1.83
N LEU A 81 -8.35 4.13 2.99
CA LEU A 81 -8.13 2.75 3.39
C LEU A 81 -9.23 2.32 4.37
N THR A 82 -10.44 2.05 3.88
CA THR A 82 -11.54 1.63 4.75
C THR A 82 -11.54 0.12 5.05
N ASN A 83 -11.00 -0.68 4.14
CA ASN A 83 -11.04 -2.15 4.26
C ASN A 83 -10.05 -2.66 5.33
N SER A 84 -10.56 -3.42 6.31
CA SER A 84 -9.76 -4.00 7.39
C SER A 84 -8.73 -5.03 6.89
N LYS A 85 -9.06 -5.81 5.86
CA LYS A 85 -8.14 -6.78 5.23
C LYS A 85 -6.94 -6.07 4.61
N THR A 86 -7.19 -4.94 3.96
CA THR A 86 -6.15 -4.08 3.38
C THR A 86 -5.18 -3.59 4.45
N LYS A 87 -5.71 -3.03 5.55
CA LYS A 87 -4.87 -2.56 6.67
C LYS A 87 -4.03 -3.68 7.28
N LYS A 88 -4.61 -4.87 7.47
CA LYS A 88 -3.88 -6.04 7.99
C LYS A 88 -2.68 -6.41 7.11
N ILE A 89 -2.86 -6.46 5.78
CA ILE A 89 -1.79 -6.80 4.84
C ILE A 89 -0.67 -5.73 4.88
N ILE A 90 -1.05 -4.44 4.92
CA ILE A 90 -0.08 -3.34 5.04
C ILE A 90 0.70 -3.45 6.35
N GLN A 91 0.02 -3.75 7.47
CA GLN A 91 0.65 -3.92 8.77
C GLN A 91 1.67 -5.07 8.74
N THR A 92 1.29 -6.24 8.23
CA THR A 92 2.19 -7.39 8.10
C THR A 92 3.46 -7.05 7.33
N TRP A 93 3.34 -6.27 6.25
CA TRP A 93 4.52 -5.82 5.50
C TRP A 93 5.42 -4.89 6.30
N ILE A 94 4.83 -3.95 7.06
CA ILE A 94 5.58 -3.04 7.93
C ILE A 94 6.31 -3.82 9.02
N ASP A 95 5.65 -4.78 9.65
CA ASP A 95 6.23 -5.63 10.71
C ASP A 95 7.44 -6.43 10.19
N ILE A 96 7.37 -6.93 8.95
CA ILE A 96 8.50 -7.60 8.28
C ILE A 96 9.64 -6.64 8.01
N ARG A 97 9.35 -5.39 7.62
CA ARG A 97 10.39 -4.39 7.42
C ARG A 97 11.08 -4.06 8.73
N LEU A 98 10.33 -3.97 9.83
CA LEU A 98 10.86 -3.74 11.17
C LEU A 98 11.74 -4.91 11.63
N SER A 99 11.28 -6.16 11.47
CA SER A 99 12.06 -7.34 11.88
C SER A 99 13.36 -7.48 11.09
N LYS A 100 13.34 -7.13 9.80
CA LYS A 100 14.54 -7.09 8.94
C LYS A 100 15.39 -5.83 9.10
N LYS A 101 14.98 -4.88 9.96
CA LYS A 101 15.61 -3.56 10.15
C LYS A 101 15.76 -2.77 8.83
N TRP A 102 14.83 -2.94 7.91
CA TRP A 102 14.83 -2.23 6.63
C TRP A 102 14.29 -0.82 6.80
N GLY A 103 15.19 0.17 6.72
CA GLY A 103 14.85 1.59 6.84
C GLY A 103 14.62 2.07 8.27
N GLY A 104 15.02 1.27 9.27
CA GLY A 104 15.28 1.79 10.60
C GLY A 104 16.71 2.35 10.61
N ASP A 105 16.86 3.65 10.80
CA ASP A 105 18.19 4.22 11.02
C ASP A 105 18.83 3.49 12.20
N ALA A 106 20.02 2.94 11.99
CA ALA A 106 20.93 2.57 13.05
C ALA A 106 21.45 3.85 13.72
N LYS A 107 20.58 4.52 14.47
CA LYS A 107 20.93 5.58 15.43
C LYS A 107 20.06 5.37 16.67
N GLN A 108 20.58 4.54 17.57
CA GLN A 108 20.50 4.81 19.00
C GLN A 108 21.67 5.72 19.35
#